data_AF-A0A5C5YIM7-F1
#
_entry.id   AF-A0A5C5YIM7-F1
#
_cell.length_a   1.000
_cell.length_b   1.000
_cell.length_c   1.000
_cell.angle_alpha   90.00
_cell.angle_beta   90.00
_cell.angle_gamma   90.00
#
_symmetry.space_group_name_H-M   'P 1'
#
loop_
_entity.id
_entity.type
_entity.pdbx_description
1 polymer ?
#
loop_
_entity_poly.entity_id
_entity_poly.type
_entity_poly.pdbx_seq_one_letter_code
_entity_poly.pdbx_strand_id
1 'polypeptide(L)'
;MADGITVKAWTFDELYGRDGKFLDGLDERKQAFVGEVPPNFRAWARKPKVLRKSRQKTKRRQKKYPRLATSDSKACQVQNLAKYSPGLASQTPQRYRTRDSHKGPEIWEVRWHIVHRKTHDGRLVSSQCTLIVAKNVRTGEVKYFISNRIPGRDGWTVRELLRIAFGRWKVEACFREAKEELGWDHFECRGWDCVHRHMIVAIVSQLFCARVRHRLCRTEVVTDAERLTLEQVRRAADVVIRCIGLPKRLRDEQYEAERLRISYHQRRNAEASRCHRKKRIADCHDLGIDPGQIKSVEPKSA
;
A
#
# COMPACT_ATOMS: atom_id res chain seq x y z
N MET A 1 12.58 -6.04 -17.48
CA MET A 1 11.12 -6.17 -17.64
C MET A 1 10.89 -6.43 -19.11
N ALA A 2 10.14 -7.47 -19.46
CA ALA A 2 9.95 -7.87 -20.85
C ALA A 2 8.91 -7.00 -21.60
N ASP A 3 8.07 -6.23 -20.89
CA ASP A 3 6.85 -5.64 -21.47
C ASP A 3 6.75 -4.09 -21.39
N GLY A 4 7.87 -3.37 -21.22
CA GLY A 4 7.91 -1.91 -21.35
C GLY A 4 7.23 -1.06 -20.25
N ILE A 5 6.57 -1.67 -19.25
CA ILE A 5 5.97 -0.93 -18.13
C ILE A 5 7.07 -0.39 -17.20
N THR A 6 7.18 0.93 -17.12
CA THR A 6 8.05 1.59 -16.14
C THR A 6 7.22 2.09 -14.96
N VAL A 7 7.53 1.58 -13.76
CA VAL A 7 6.90 2.06 -12.52
C VAL A 7 7.91 2.81 -11.67
N LYS A 8 7.44 3.83 -10.94
CA LYS A 8 8.30 4.58 -10.02
C LYS A 8 8.87 3.70 -8.90
N ALA A 9 8.03 2.84 -8.32
CA ALA A 9 8.40 1.83 -7.34
C ALA A 9 7.30 0.78 -7.17
N TRP A 10 7.70 -0.40 -6.69
CA TRP A 10 6.81 -1.48 -6.29
C TRP A 10 6.40 -1.35 -4.81
N THR A 11 5.15 -1.70 -4.51
CA THR A 11 4.64 -1.85 -3.14
C THR A 11 3.97 -3.20 -3.01
N PHE A 12 4.09 -3.81 -1.84
CA PHE A 12 3.59 -5.16 -1.57
C PHE A 12 3.37 -5.36 -0.07
N ASP A 13 2.60 -6.40 0.25
CA ASP A 13 2.26 -6.76 1.63
C ASP A 13 3.40 -7.52 2.34
N GLU A 14 3.12 -7.88 3.59
CA GLU A 14 4.01 -8.61 4.48
C GLU A 14 4.41 -10.00 3.95
N LEU A 15 3.55 -10.65 3.14
CA LEU A 15 3.80 -11.98 2.59
C LEU A 15 4.92 -11.93 1.54
N TYR A 16 4.95 -10.90 0.70
CA TYR A 16 6.06 -10.68 -0.22
C TYR A 16 7.28 -10.09 0.49
N GLY A 17 7.08 -9.21 1.48
CA GLY A 17 8.19 -8.56 2.18
C GLY A 17 9.02 -9.49 3.08
N ARG A 18 8.47 -10.61 3.53
CA ARG A 18 9.24 -11.65 4.25
C ARG A 18 10.12 -12.48 3.31
N ASP A 19 9.84 -12.51 2.00
CA ASP A 19 10.62 -13.30 1.05
C ASP A 19 11.88 -12.54 0.61
N GLY A 20 13.02 -12.91 1.21
CA GLY A 20 14.29 -12.31 0.87
C GLY A 20 14.73 -12.55 -0.57
N LYS A 21 14.36 -13.68 -1.21
CA LYS A 21 14.71 -13.95 -2.62
C LYS A 21 13.94 -13.02 -3.55
N PHE A 22 12.67 -12.75 -3.23
CA PHE A 22 11.86 -11.78 -3.95
C PHE A 22 12.49 -10.37 -3.89
N LEU A 23 12.90 -9.93 -2.70
CA LEU A 23 13.59 -8.64 -2.53
C LEU A 23 14.94 -8.59 -3.27
N ASP A 24 15.71 -9.67 -3.25
CA ASP A 24 16.96 -9.81 -4.01
C ASP A 24 16.71 -9.68 -5.51
N GLY A 25 15.65 -10.33 -6.01
CA GLY A 25 15.26 -10.26 -7.42
C GLY A 25 14.86 -8.84 -7.88
N LEU A 26 14.24 -8.04 -7.00
CA LEU A 26 13.95 -6.63 -7.27
C LEU A 26 15.24 -5.79 -7.34
N ASP A 27 16.17 -6.03 -6.41
CA ASP A 27 17.46 -5.35 -6.39
C ASP A 27 18.32 -5.68 -7.64
N GLU A 28 18.36 -6.95 -8.05
CA GLU A 28 19.05 -7.40 -9.28
C GLU A 28 18.49 -6.72 -10.53
N ARG A 29 17.17 -6.54 -10.59
CA ARG A 29 16.46 -5.85 -11.68
C ARG A 29 16.49 -4.32 -11.54
N LYS A 30 17.23 -3.80 -10.56
CA LYS A 30 17.35 -2.37 -10.22
C LYS A 30 15.99 -1.68 -9.97
N GLN A 31 14.99 -2.44 -9.54
CA GLN A 31 13.63 -1.95 -9.30
C GLN A 31 13.52 -1.27 -7.94
N ALA A 32 12.94 -0.07 -7.90
CA ALA A 32 12.66 0.60 -6.64
C ALA A 32 11.50 -0.11 -5.93
N PHE A 33 11.56 -0.24 -4.61
CA PHE A 33 10.42 -0.74 -3.84
C PHE A 33 10.31 -0.13 -2.45
N VAL A 34 9.09 -0.19 -1.91
CA VAL A 34 8.76 0.01 -0.50
C VAL A 34 7.68 -1.00 -0.15
N GLY A 35 7.97 -1.96 0.72
CA GLY A 35 7.03 -3.02 1.06
C GLY A 35 6.92 -3.25 2.56
N GLU A 36 5.76 -3.73 2.99
CA GLU A 36 5.50 -4.09 4.39
C GLU A 36 6.29 -5.34 4.77
N VAL A 37 6.82 -5.39 5.99
CA VAL A 37 7.58 -6.53 6.50
C VAL A 37 7.10 -6.93 7.88
N PRO A 38 7.20 -8.22 8.26
CA PRO A 38 6.75 -8.64 9.57
C PRO A 38 7.61 -8.04 10.69
N PRO A 39 7.08 -7.90 11.91
CA PRO A 39 7.84 -7.46 13.08
C PRO A 39 9.12 -8.29 13.33
N ASN A 40 9.09 -9.57 12.95
CA ASN A 40 10.21 -10.51 13.11
C ASN A 40 11.22 -10.49 11.93
N PHE A 41 11.00 -9.65 10.90
CA PHE A 41 11.94 -9.46 9.80
C PHE A 41 13.30 -9.04 10.35
N ARG A 42 14.40 -9.56 9.79
CA ARG A 42 15.73 -9.37 10.37
C ARG A 42 16.61 -8.44 9.54
N ALA A 43 17.16 -7.42 10.19
CA ALA A 43 18.10 -6.48 9.61
C ALA A 43 19.22 -6.10 10.58
N TRP A 44 20.30 -5.52 10.07
CA TRP A 44 21.37 -4.91 10.84
C TRP A 44 21.25 -3.38 10.77
N ALA A 45 21.32 -2.70 11.91
CA ALA A 45 21.33 -1.23 11.97
C ALA A 45 22.62 -0.60 11.42
N ARG A 46 23.72 -1.37 11.41
CA ARG A 46 25.01 -0.98 10.83
C ARG A 46 25.44 -2.02 9.80
N LYS A 47 26.28 -1.62 8.85
CA LYS A 47 26.81 -2.55 7.85
C LYS A 47 27.61 -3.67 8.53
N PRO A 48 27.18 -4.94 8.43
CA PRO A 48 27.89 -6.05 9.06
C PRO A 48 29.19 -6.36 8.30
N LYS A 49 30.23 -6.82 9.01
CA LYS A 49 31.53 -7.13 8.42
C LYS A 49 31.54 -8.50 7.73
N VAL A 50 31.80 -8.51 6.43
CA VAL A 50 31.98 -9.73 5.63
C VAL A 50 33.47 -10.10 5.53
N LEU A 51 33.83 -11.28 6.01
CA LEU A 51 35.15 -11.87 5.89
C LEU A 51 35.23 -12.67 4.58
N ARG A 52 36.23 -12.39 3.74
CA ARG A 52 36.42 -13.05 2.43
C ARG A 52 37.51 -14.13 2.42
N LYS A 53 38.46 -14.09 3.35
CA LYS A 53 39.55 -15.07 3.48
C LYS A 53 39.82 -15.36 4.95
N SER A 54 40.39 -16.52 5.24
CA SER A 54 40.90 -16.83 6.58
C SER A 54 42.13 -15.97 6.88
N ARG A 55 42.20 -15.42 8.09
CA ARG A 55 43.35 -14.64 8.55
C ARG A 55 44.48 -15.53 9.11
N GLN A 56 44.20 -16.80 9.41
CA GLN A 56 45.16 -17.76 9.99
C GLN A 56 45.01 -19.16 9.36
N LYS A 57 46.14 -19.84 9.14
CA LYS A 57 46.22 -21.28 8.79
C LYS A 57 46.18 -22.12 10.07
N THR A 58 45.01 -22.23 10.70
CA THR A 58 44.82 -23.14 11.85
C THR A 58 44.46 -24.55 11.38
N LYS A 59 45.00 -25.60 12.04
CA LYS A 59 44.67 -27.05 11.84
C LYS A 59 43.19 -27.43 12.13
N ARG A 60 42.30 -26.46 12.35
CA ARG A 60 40.86 -26.70 12.56
C ARG A 60 40.13 -26.80 11.22
N ARG A 61 38.99 -27.50 11.23
CA ARG A 61 38.06 -27.64 10.08
C ARG A 61 37.93 -26.34 9.30
N GLN A 62 38.28 -26.37 8.01
CA GLN A 62 38.26 -25.20 7.14
C GLN A 62 36.86 -24.60 7.08
N LYS A 63 36.75 -23.30 7.39
CA LYS A 63 35.49 -22.54 7.32
C LYS A 63 35.26 -22.10 5.87
N LYS A 64 34.01 -22.18 5.39
CA LYS A 64 33.60 -21.69 4.07
C LYS A 64 33.54 -20.15 4.06
N TYR A 65 34.05 -19.54 3.00
CA TYR A 65 34.06 -18.09 2.77
C TYR A 65 33.35 -17.77 1.44
N PRO A 66 32.74 -16.57 1.28
CA PRO A 66 32.65 -15.48 2.26
C PRO A 66 31.73 -15.80 3.44
N ARG A 67 31.95 -15.16 4.60
CA ARG A 67 31.10 -15.30 5.80
C ARG A 67 31.03 -14.02 6.61
N LEU A 68 30.00 -13.88 7.44
CA LEU A 68 29.91 -12.79 8.41
C LEU A 68 30.90 -12.98 9.58
N ALA A 69 31.42 -11.87 10.09
CA ALA A 69 32.13 -11.84 11.37
C ALA A 69 31.22 -12.34 12.49
N THR A 70 31.78 -13.02 13.51
CA THR A 70 30.98 -13.59 14.61
C THR A 70 30.16 -12.54 15.33
N SER A 71 30.72 -11.35 15.55
CA SER A 71 30.06 -10.20 16.19
C SER A 71 28.82 -9.71 15.42
N ASP A 72 28.80 -9.85 14.10
CA ASP A 72 27.70 -9.40 13.24
C ASP A 72 26.91 -10.58 12.65
N SER A 73 27.11 -11.79 13.19
CA SER A 73 26.53 -13.02 12.65
C SER A 73 25.00 -13.07 12.77
N LYS A 74 24.44 -12.34 13.74
CA LYS A 74 22.99 -12.30 14.01
C LYS A 74 22.44 -10.92 13.66
N ALA A 75 21.52 -10.88 12.70
CA ALA A 75 20.65 -9.74 12.47
C ALA A 75 19.57 -9.65 13.57
N CYS A 76 19.12 -8.42 13.85
CA CYS A 76 18.08 -8.13 14.83
C CYS A 76 16.70 -8.04 14.17
N GLN A 77 15.65 -8.42 14.89
CA GLN A 77 14.28 -8.22 14.41
C GLN A 77 13.95 -6.73 14.32
N VAL A 78 13.21 -6.30 13.30
CA VAL A 78 12.86 -4.90 13.07
C VAL A 78 12.06 -4.29 14.23
N GLN A 79 11.23 -5.08 14.91
CA GLN A 79 10.54 -4.62 16.12
C GLN A 79 11.51 -4.28 17.26
N ASN A 80 12.58 -5.05 17.42
CA ASN A 80 13.61 -4.80 18.43
C ASN A 80 14.50 -3.62 18.02
N LEU A 81 14.79 -3.49 16.72
CA LEU A 81 15.49 -2.30 16.20
C LEU A 81 14.68 -1.03 16.47
N ALA A 82 13.36 -1.05 16.27
CA ALA A 82 12.48 0.08 16.53
C ALA A 82 12.41 0.50 18.00
N LYS A 83 12.57 -0.47 18.92
CA LYS A 83 12.52 -0.24 20.37
C LYS A 83 13.86 0.15 20.97
N TYR A 84 14.95 -0.51 20.54
CA TYR A 84 16.23 -0.47 21.26
C TYR A 84 17.40 0.09 20.45
N SER A 85 17.29 0.20 19.12
CA SER A 85 18.39 0.77 18.32
C SER A 85 18.45 2.28 18.53
N PRO A 86 19.59 2.88 18.92
CA PRO A 86 19.72 4.33 19.09
C PRO A 86 19.28 5.12 17.84
N GLY A 87 19.55 4.55 16.66
CA GLY A 87 19.18 5.13 15.38
C GLY A 87 17.67 5.27 15.13
N LEU A 88 16.81 4.61 15.91
CA LEU A 88 15.34 4.72 15.85
C LEU A 88 14.74 5.13 17.20
N ALA A 89 15.21 4.54 18.31
CA ALA A 89 14.68 4.77 19.64
C ALA A 89 14.86 6.21 20.10
N SER A 90 15.99 6.83 19.78
CA SER A 90 16.31 8.21 20.16
C SER A 90 15.74 9.27 19.21
N GLN A 91 15.10 8.87 18.11
CA GLN A 91 14.51 9.82 17.18
C GLN A 91 13.20 10.39 17.73
N THR A 92 13.05 11.72 17.66
CA THR A 92 11.74 12.37 17.76
C THR A 92 10.88 11.94 16.56
N PRO A 93 9.76 11.25 16.76
CA PRO A 93 8.89 10.84 15.65
C PRO A 93 8.35 12.03 14.89
N GLN A 94 8.28 11.92 13.56
CA GLN A 94 7.62 12.92 12.73
C GLN A 94 6.22 12.44 12.34
N ARG A 95 5.23 13.32 12.46
CA ARG A 95 3.84 13.01 12.09
C ARG A 95 3.61 13.26 10.61
N TYR A 96 2.94 12.31 9.97
CA TYR A 96 2.53 12.39 8.58
C TYR A 96 1.07 12.01 8.45
N ARG A 97 0.33 12.81 7.67
CA ARG A 97 -1.04 12.49 7.26
C ARG A 97 -0.95 11.66 5.98
N THR A 98 -1.16 10.35 6.08
CA THR A 98 -0.93 9.41 4.97
C THR A 98 -2.08 9.40 3.98
N ARG A 99 -3.32 9.46 4.49
CA ARG A 99 -4.54 9.44 3.69
C ARG A 99 -5.66 10.18 4.41
N ASP A 100 -6.49 10.89 3.66
CA ASP A 100 -7.80 11.34 4.12
C ASP A 100 -8.84 10.28 3.70
N SER A 101 -9.20 9.39 4.64
CA SER A 101 -10.24 8.39 4.39
C SER A 101 -11.63 9.04 4.40
N HIS A 102 -12.66 8.32 3.95
CA HIS A 102 -14.07 8.76 4.13
C HIS A 102 -14.46 8.93 5.61
N LYS A 103 -13.66 8.40 6.55
CA LYS A 103 -13.85 8.59 8.00
C LYS A 103 -12.98 9.71 8.57
N GLY A 104 -12.20 10.41 7.73
CA GLY A 104 -11.27 11.47 8.13
C GLY A 104 -9.80 11.04 8.09
N PRO A 105 -8.90 11.90 8.61
CA PRO A 105 -7.45 11.81 8.41
C PRO A 105 -6.84 10.59 9.10
N GLU A 106 -5.91 9.93 8.42
CA GLU A 106 -5.04 8.91 9.00
C GLU A 106 -3.65 9.50 9.25
N ILE A 107 -3.28 9.56 10.53
CA ILE A 107 -2.03 10.17 10.98
C ILE A 107 -1.14 9.09 11.57
N TRP A 108 0.10 9.08 11.12
CA TRP A 108 1.11 8.13 11.54
C TRP A 108 2.34 8.87 12.06
N GLU A 109 2.84 8.43 13.21
CA GLU A 109 4.15 8.80 13.72
C GLU A 109 5.20 7.92 13.09
N VAL A 110 6.12 8.53 12.35
CA VAL A 110 7.10 7.85 11.52
C VAL A 110 8.49 8.12 12.04
N ARG A 111 9.26 7.03 12.16
CA ARG A 111 10.72 7.03 12.36
C ARG A 111 11.33 6.17 11.27
N TRP A 112 12.55 6.48 10.85
CA TRP A 112 13.21 5.69 9.83
C TRP A 112 14.72 5.63 10.05
N HIS A 113 15.36 4.56 9.61
CA HIS A 113 16.80 4.39 9.75
C HIS A 113 17.38 3.57 8.61
N ILE A 114 18.64 3.83 8.28
CA ILE A 114 19.38 3.04 7.29
C ILE A 114 19.73 1.70 7.92
N VAL A 115 19.40 0.61 7.24
CA VAL A 115 19.67 -0.76 7.67
C VAL A 115 20.25 -1.58 6.52
N HIS A 116 20.75 -2.76 6.85
CA HIS A 116 21.14 -3.78 5.88
C HIS A 116 20.33 -5.05 6.13
N ARG A 117 19.86 -5.72 5.08
CA ARG A 117 19.16 -7.01 5.17
C ARG A 117 20.08 -8.14 4.72
N LYS A 118 19.72 -9.36 5.10
CA LYS A 118 20.38 -10.57 4.59
C LYS A 118 19.95 -10.81 3.15
N THR A 119 20.90 -11.20 2.30
CA THR A 119 20.62 -11.62 0.91
C THR A 119 20.77 -13.13 0.75
N HIS A 120 20.14 -13.65 -0.29
CA HIS A 120 20.09 -15.06 -0.69
C HIS A 120 20.79 -15.30 -2.03
N ASP A 121 21.40 -14.27 -2.59
CA ASP A 121 22.16 -14.24 -3.86
C ASP A 121 23.68 -14.44 -3.68
N GLY A 122 24.11 -14.86 -2.49
CA GLY A 122 25.53 -15.07 -2.16
C GLY A 122 26.31 -13.82 -1.72
N ARG A 123 25.75 -12.60 -1.83
CA ARG A 123 26.37 -11.36 -1.29
C ARG A 123 26.41 -11.31 0.24
N LEU A 124 25.60 -12.13 0.90
CA LEU A 124 25.35 -12.21 2.36
C LEU A 124 24.63 -10.99 2.96
N VAL A 125 24.86 -9.80 2.41
CA VAL A 125 24.42 -8.51 2.93
C VAL A 125 23.98 -7.63 1.77
N SER A 126 22.82 -6.99 1.91
CA SER A 126 22.30 -6.08 0.90
C SER A 126 23.06 -4.76 0.86
N SER A 127 22.79 -4.01 -0.21
CA SER A 127 22.99 -2.56 -0.20
C SER A 127 22.20 -1.89 0.93
N GLN A 128 22.48 -0.62 1.19
CA GLN A 128 21.74 0.17 2.17
C GLN A 128 20.23 0.18 1.85
N CYS A 129 19.42 -0.17 2.84
CA CYS A 129 17.96 -0.11 2.79
C CYS A 129 17.47 0.91 3.82
N THR A 130 16.23 1.37 3.68
CA THR A 130 15.54 2.19 4.67
C THR A 130 14.51 1.32 5.38
N LEU A 131 14.63 1.20 6.70
CA LEU A 131 13.58 0.69 7.58
C LEU A 131 12.72 1.87 8.02
N ILE A 132 11.41 1.78 7.78
CA ILE A 132 10.42 2.75 8.22
C ILE A 132 9.56 2.08 9.29
N VAL A 133 9.41 2.75 10.43
CA VAL A 133 8.53 2.35 11.53
C VAL A 133 7.42 3.39 11.59
N ALA A 134 6.19 2.98 11.30
CA ALA A 134 5.02 3.84 11.34
C ALA A 134 4.08 3.38 12.45
N LYS A 135 3.76 4.25 13.40
CA LYS A 135 2.78 4.00 14.47
C LYS A 135 1.54 4.87 14.27
N ASN A 136 0.36 4.28 14.23
CA ASN A 136 -0.89 5.02 14.13
C ASN A 136 -1.14 5.78 15.44
N VAL A 137 -1.41 7.07 15.36
CA VAL A 137 -1.57 7.92 16.57
C VAL A 137 -2.81 7.57 17.38
N ARG A 138 -3.85 7.03 16.73
CA ARG A 138 -5.15 6.77 17.37
C ARG A 138 -5.29 5.31 17.79
N THR A 139 -4.91 4.36 16.93
CA THR A 139 -5.06 2.93 17.21
C THR A 139 -3.84 2.31 17.90
N GLY A 140 -2.69 2.98 17.86
CA GLY A 140 -1.43 2.41 18.34
C GLY A 140 -0.84 1.31 17.45
N GLU A 141 -1.50 0.96 16.34
CA GLU A 141 -1.03 -0.02 15.36
C GLU A 141 0.35 0.36 14.83
N VAL A 142 1.28 -0.60 14.75
CA VAL A 142 2.63 -0.39 14.25
C VAL A 142 2.84 -1.18 12.98
N LYS A 143 3.28 -0.50 11.92
CA LYS A 143 3.69 -1.09 10.66
C LYS A 143 5.18 -0.90 10.42
N TYR A 144 5.80 -1.90 9.82
CA TYR A 144 7.20 -1.90 9.45
C TYR A 144 7.30 -1.99 7.93
N PHE A 145 8.06 -1.08 7.32
CA PHE A 145 8.32 -1.12 5.89
C PHE A 145 9.82 -1.17 5.61
N ILE A 146 10.20 -1.86 4.55
CA ILE A 146 11.56 -1.89 4.02
C ILE A 146 11.58 -1.31 2.61
N SER A 147 12.57 -0.48 2.33
CA SER A 147 12.79 0.12 1.02
C SER A 147 14.25 0.00 0.59
N ASN A 148 14.50 -0.21 -0.69
CA ASN A 148 15.84 -0.10 -1.28
C ASN A 148 16.17 1.32 -1.79
N ARG A 149 15.41 2.32 -1.35
CA ARG A 149 15.65 3.75 -1.58
C ARG A 149 15.88 4.46 -0.25
N ILE A 150 16.66 5.53 -0.29
CA ILE A 150 17.15 6.21 0.91
C ILE A 150 16.65 7.65 0.87
N PRO A 151 15.92 8.12 1.91
CA PRO A 151 15.55 9.52 2.00
C PRO A 151 16.77 10.45 1.86
N GLY A 152 16.66 11.46 0.99
CA GLY A 152 17.73 12.41 0.69
C GLY A 152 18.70 11.97 -0.41
N ARG A 153 18.54 10.79 -1.02
CA ARG A 153 19.33 10.35 -2.19
C ARG A 153 18.46 10.22 -3.42
N ASP A 154 19.00 10.60 -4.59
CA ASP A 154 18.36 10.47 -5.89
C ASP A 154 16.93 11.05 -5.94
N GLY A 155 16.70 12.15 -5.22
CA GLY A 155 15.41 12.82 -5.11
C GLY A 155 14.36 12.14 -4.21
N TRP A 156 14.67 10.99 -3.60
CA TRP A 156 13.71 10.27 -2.75
C TRP A 156 13.49 10.98 -1.41
N THR A 157 12.24 11.23 -1.07
CA THR A 157 11.84 11.80 0.22
C THR A 157 11.13 10.76 1.09
N VAL A 158 11.17 10.95 2.42
CA VAL A 158 10.35 10.14 3.36
C VAL A 158 8.88 10.15 2.94
N ARG A 159 8.39 11.31 2.50
CA ARG A 159 7.02 11.50 2.02
C ARG A 159 6.69 10.58 0.86
N GLU A 160 7.55 10.50 -0.15
CA GLU A 160 7.31 9.62 -1.30
C GLU A 160 7.36 8.15 -0.91
N LEU A 161 8.29 7.75 -0.03
CA LEU A 161 8.33 6.37 0.45
C LEU A 161 7.05 6.00 1.21
N LEU A 162 6.54 6.90 2.06
CA LEU A 162 5.28 6.70 2.76
C LEU A 162 4.09 6.65 1.80
N ARG A 163 4.09 7.45 0.73
CA ARG A 163 3.04 7.43 -0.29
C ARG A 163 2.95 6.06 -0.96
N ILE A 164 4.09 5.46 -1.26
CA ILE A 164 4.18 4.11 -1.86
C ILE A 164 3.81 3.03 -0.83
N ALA A 165 4.34 3.13 0.39
CA ALA A 165 4.09 2.18 1.47
C ALA A 165 2.59 2.07 1.80
N PHE A 166 1.92 3.22 2.00
CA PHE A 166 0.50 3.25 2.31
C PHE A 166 -0.39 3.14 1.07
N GLY A 167 0.15 3.17 -0.16
CA GLY A 167 -0.63 3.10 -1.40
C GLY A 167 -1.31 1.75 -1.67
N ARG A 168 -0.93 0.69 -0.93
CA ARG A 168 -1.44 -0.68 -1.12
C ARG A 168 -2.95 -0.81 -0.95
N TRP A 169 -3.59 0.07 -0.16
CA TRP A 169 -5.05 0.05 0.05
C TRP A 169 -5.84 0.11 -1.27
N LYS A 170 -5.29 0.73 -2.33
CA LYS A 170 -5.95 0.82 -3.65
C LYS A 170 -6.13 -0.57 -4.26
N VAL A 171 -5.18 -1.46 -4.05
CA VAL A 171 -5.23 -2.86 -4.52
C VAL A 171 -6.32 -3.62 -3.78
N GLU A 172 -6.39 -3.50 -2.46
CA GLU A 172 -7.45 -4.12 -1.65
C GLU A 172 -8.84 -3.60 -2.04
N ALA A 173 -8.97 -2.29 -2.28
CA ALA A 173 -10.21 -1.70 -2.76
C ALA A 173 -10.62 -2.24 -4.13
N CYS A 174 -9.66 -2.36 -5.07
CA CYS A 174 -9.87 -2.92 -6.40
C CYS A 174 -10.38 -4.37 -6.34
N PHE A 175 -9.73 -5.23 -5.55
CA PHE A 175 -10.17 -6.63 -5.41
C PHE A 175 -11.55 -6.75 -4.77
N ARG A 176 -11.80 -5.96 -3.72
CA ARG A 176 -13.10 -5.96 -3.05
C ARG A 176 -14.21 -5.50 -3.98
N GLU A 177 -14.02 -4.38 -4.68
CA GLU A 177 -15.00 -3.89 -5.66
C GLU A 177 -15.30 -4.95 -6.72
N ALA A 178 -14.30 -5.65 -7.25
CA ALA A 178 -14.52 -6.66 -8.26
C ALA A 178 -15.21 -7.94 -7.75
N LYS A 179 -14.96 -8.34 -6.50
CA LYS A 179 -15.66 -9.47 -5.88
C LYS A 179 -17.10 -9.11 -5.55
N GLU A 180 -17.29 -8.08 -4.73
CA GLU A 180 -18.60 -7.70 -4.18
C GLU A 180 -19.55 -7.18 -5.26
N GLU A 181 -19.05 -6.43 -6.26
CA GLU A 181 -19.92 -5.79 -7.26
C GLU A 181 -19.99 -6.55 -8.58
N LEU A 182 -18.88 -7.15 -9.03
CA LEU A 182 -18.79 -7.75 -10.36
C LEU A 182 -18.74 -9.28 -10.32
N GLY A 183 -18.84 -9.86 -9.12
CA GLY A 183 -18.90 -11.29 -8.92
C GLY A 183 -17.64 -12.01 -9.37
N TRP A 184 -16.44 -11.43 -9.16
CA TRP A 184 -15.18 -12.09 -9.53
C TRP A 184 -15.12 -13.53 -8.97
N ASP A 185 -15.52 -13.74 -7.72
CA ASP A 185 -15.61 -15.05 -7.08
C ASP A 185 -16.99 -15.72 -7.13
N HIS A 186 -17.95 -15.16 -7.88
CA HIS A 186 -19.28 -15.72 -8.09
C HIS A 186 -19.34 -16.62 -9.33
N PHE A 187 -18.54 -17.69 -9.34
CA PHE A 187 -18.57 -18.71 -10.38
C PHE A 187 -18.72 -20.10 -9.76
N GLU A 188 -19.54 -20.95 -10.38
CA GLU A 188 -19.72 -22.36 -9.97
C GLU A 188 -19.02 -23.33 -10.94
N CYS A 189 -18.23 -22.78 -11.88
CA CYS A 189 -17.51 -23.56 -12.87
C CYS A 189 -16.36 -24.34 -12.23
N ARG A 190 -16.14 -25.58 -12.68
CA ARG A 190 -15.05 -26.47 -12.21
C ARG A 190 -13.86 -26.57 -13.16
N GLY A 191 -14.03 -26.17 -14.42
CA GLY A 191 -12.97 -26.18 -15.43
C GLY A 191 -12.08 -24.94 -15.34
N TRP A 192 -10.76 -25.13 -15.40
CA TRP A 192 -9.78 -24.03 -15.34
C TRP A 192 -10.03 -22.95 -16.40
N ASP A 193 -10.31 -23.36 -17.65
CA ASP A 193 -10.60 -22.43 -18.74
C ASP A 193 -11.90 -21.64 -18.50
N CYS A 194 -12.91 -22.28 -17.91
CA CYS A 194 -14.17 -21.62 -17.56
C CYS A 194 -13.95 -20.54 -16.49
N VAL A 195 -13.17 -20.88 -15.44
CA VAL A 195 -12.78 -19.93 -14.39
C VAL A 195 -12.02 -18.76 -15.01
N HIS A 196 -11.06 -19.01 -15.90
CA HIS A 196 -10.32 -17.96 -16.59
C HIS A 196 -11.21 -17.03 -17.41
N ARG A 197 -12.13 -17.59 -18.20
CA ARG A 197 -13.08 -16.79 -19.01
C ARG A 197 -13.93 -15.88 -18.11
N HIS A 198 -14.43 -16.40 -16.99
CA HIS A 198 -15.17 -15.62 -16.00
C HIS A 198 -14.33 -14.48 -15.43
N MET A 199 -13.09 -14.77 -14.99
CA MET A 199 -12.19 -13.74 -14.44
C MET A 199 -11.89 -12.65 -15.47
N ILE A 200 -11.66 -13.02 -16.75
CA ILE A 200 -11.41 -12.05 -17.82
C ILE A 200 -12.61 -11.10 -17.98
N VAL A 201 -13.83 -11.65 -18.06
CA VAL A 201 -15.05 -10.83 -18.19
C VAL A 201 -15.23 -9.91 -16.97
N ALA A 202 -15.03 -10.42 -15.75
CA ALA A 202 -15.12 -9.61 -14.53
C ALA A 202 -14.10 -8.45 -14.52
N ILE A 203 -12.85 -8.72 -14.91
CA ILE A 203 -11.78 -7.69 -14.99
C ILE A 203 -12.07 -6.66 -16.08
N VAL A 204 -12.57 -7.07 -17.24
CA VAL A 204 -12.96 -6.14 -18.33
C VAL A 204 -14.14 -5.26 -17.90
N SER A 205 -15.15 -5.84 -17.24
CA SER A 205 -16.27 -5.10 -16.65
C SER A 205 -15.80 -4.10 -15.60
N GLN A 206 -14.80 -4.48 -14.78
CA GLN A 206 -14.20 -3.59 -13.81
C GLN A 206 -13.49 -2.42 -14.48
N LEU A 207 -12.70 -2.69 -15.52
CA LEU A 207 -12.03 -1.65 -16.29
C LEU A 207 -13.04 -0.68 -16.92
N PHE A 208 -14.14 -1.19 -17.48
CA PHE A 208 -15.23 -0.37 -17.99
C PHE A 208 -15.78 0.55 -16.89
N CYS A 209 -16.18 0.00 -15.74
CA CYS A 209 -16.74 0.78 -14.65
C CYS A 209 -15.75 1.82 -14.12
N ALA A 210 -14.48 1.46 -13.99
CA ALA A 210 -13.41 2.35 -13.56
C ALA A 210 -13.20 3.52 -14.54
N ARG A 211 -13.26 3.26 -15.86
CA ARG A 211 -13.13 4.30 -16.90
C ARG A 211 -14.34 5.23 -16.94
N VAL A 212 -15.55 4.69 -16.83
CA VAL A 212 -16.77 5.51 -16.76
C VAL A 212 -16.74 6.38 -15.51
N ARG A 213 -16.40 5.81 -14.35
CA ARG A 213 -16.19 6.57 -13.11
C ARG A 213 -15.15 7.67 -13.31
N HIS A 214 -13.97 7.36 -13.84
CA HIS A 214 -12.92 8.35 -14.08
C HIS A 214 -13.37 9.48 -15.01
N ARG A 215 -14.20 9.19 -16.02
CA ARG A 215 -14.70 10.19 -16.97
C ARG A 215 -15.78 11.10 -16.38
N LEU A 216 -16.66 10.56 -15.54
CA LEU A 216 -17.85 11.26 -15.05
C LEU A 216 -17.70 11.84 -13.64
N CYS A 217 -16.82 11.27 -12.83
CA CYS A 217 -16.60 11.70 -11.46
C CYS A 217 -15.72 12.96 -11.46
N ARG A 218 -16.32 14.10 -11.15
CA ARG A 218 -15.62 15.40 -11.09
C ARG A 218 -14.70 15.53 -9.88
N THR A 219 -15.04 14.83 -8.79
CA THR A 219 -14.31 14.86 -7.52
C THR A 219 -14.23 13.47 -6.90
N GLU A 220 -13.08 13.11 -6.30
CA GLU A 220 -12.97 11.89 -5.47
C GLU A 220 -13.45 12.10 -4.02
N VAL A 221 -13.81 13.34 -3.68
CA VAL A 221 -14.25 13.75 -2.34
C VAL A 221 -15.65 13.22 -2.07
N VAL A 222 -15.76 12.37 -1.05
CA VAL A 222 -17.02 11.72 -0.69
C VAL A 222 -18.02 12.71 -0.09
N THR A 223 -17.55 13.75 0.59
CA THR A 223 -18.41 14.72 1.30
C THR A 223 -19.24 15.61 0.39
N ASP A 224 -18.93 15.63 -0.91
CA ASP A 224 -19.58 16.51 -1.88
C ASP A 224 -20.81 15.83 -2.49
N ALA A 225 -21.07 14.55 -2.16
CA ALA A 225 -22.16 13.75 -2.71
C ALA A 225 -22.13 13.58 -4.24
N GLU A 226 -21.05 13.98 -4.92
CA GLU A 226 -20.90 13.84 -6.37
C GLU A 226 -20.05 12.64 -6.77
N ARG A 227 -19.43 11.96 -5.79
CA ARG A 227 -18.59 10.80 -6.05
C ARG A 227 -19.43 9.62 -6.53
N LEU A 228 -19.08 9.07 -7.69
CA LEU A 228 -19.63 7.81 -8.19
C LEU A 228 -18.86 6.62 -7.61
N THR A 229 -19.58 5.63 -7.08
CA THR A 229 -19.00 4.33 -6.70
C THR A 229 -18.98 3.37 -7.89
N LEU A 230 -18.19 2.29 -7.80
CA LEU A 230 -18.20 1.26 -8.85
C LEU A 230 -19.58 0.57 -8.95
N GLU A 231 -20.22 0.28 -7.81
CA GLU A 231 -21.60 -0.22 -7.72
C GLU A 231 -22.56 0.66 -8.53
N GLN A 232 -22.53 1.99 -8.34
CA GLN A 232 -23.46 2.91 -9.00
C GLN A 232 -23.28 2.92 -10.51
N VAL A 233 -22.03 2.86 -10.98
CA VAL A 233 -21.73 2.77 -12.41
C VAL A 233 -22.23 1.44 -12.98
N ARG A 234 -21.95 0.33 -12.29
CA ARG A 234 -22.43 -1.00 -12.68
C ARG A 234 -23.96 -1.05 -12.76
N ARG A 235 -24.65 -0.54 -11.74
CA ARG A 235 -26.12 -0.50 -11.70
C ARG A 235 -26.72 0.35 -12.81
N ALA A 236 -26.12 1.51 -13.09
CA ALA A 236 -26.54 2.34 -14.22
C ALA A 236 -26.37 1.58 -15.55
N ALA A 237 -25.26 0.87 -15.73
CA ALA A 237 -25.04 0.03 -16.92
C ALA A 237 -26.08 -1.10 -17.02
N ASP A 238 -26.39 -1.79 -15.91
CA ASP A 238 -27.43 -2.84 -15.88
C ASP A 238 -28.81 -2.30 -16.28
N VAL A 239 -29.16 -1.08 -15.85
CA VAL A 239 -30.43 -0.45 -16.23
C VAL A 239 -30.42 -0.11 -17.73
N VAL A 240 -29.33 0.43 -18.27
CA VAL A 240 -29.20 0.70 -19.72
C VAL A 240 -29.37 -0.57 -20.54
N ILE A 241 -28.69 -1.66 -20.15
CA ILE A 241 -28.76 -2.94 -20.86
C ILE A 241 -30.19 -3.51 -20.82
N ARG A 242 -30.82 -3.55 -19.64
CA ARG A 242 -32.19 -4.05 -19.48
C ARG A 242 -33.24 -3.23 -20.25
N CYS A 243 -32.99 -1.94 -20.43
CA CYS A 243 -33.95 -1.03 -21.07
C CYS A 243 -33.72 -0.82 -22.57
N ILE A 244 -32.72 -1.47 -23.19
CA ILE A 244 -32.29 -1.14 -24.56
C ILE A 244 -33.41 -1.29 -25.59
N GLY A 245 -34.27 -2.29 -25.42
CA GLY A 245 -35.41 -2.59 -26.28
C GLY A 245 -36.74 -1.95 -25.85
N LEU A 246 -36.78 -1.19 -24.75
CA LEU A 246 -38.02 -0.60 -24.25
C LEU A 246 -38.42 0.67 -25.00
N PRO A 247 -39.73 0.99 -25.09
CA PRO A 247 -40.18 2.30 -25.54
C PRO A 247 -39.54 3.44 -24.75
N LYS A 248 -39.30 4.58 -25.40
CA LYS A 248 -38.58 5.74 -24.82
C LYS A 248 -39.13 6.13 -23.44
N ARG A 249 -40.45 6.25 -23.30
CA ARG A 249 -41.10 6.64 -22.04
C ARG A 249 -40.73 5.71 -20.88
N LEU A 250 -40.89 4.40 -21.05
CA LEU A 250 -40.58 3.41 -20.01
C LEU A 250 -39.10 3.39 -19.67
N ARG A 251 -38.23 3.57 -20.68
CA ARG A 251 -36.79 3.67 -20.49
C ARG A 251 -36.41 4.91 -19.68
N ASP A 252 -36.97 6.08 -20.00
CA ASP A 252 -36.73 7.32 -19.26
C ASP A 252 -37.22 7.22 -17.80
N GLU A 253 -38.36 6.57 -17.56
CA GLU A 253 -38.87 6.28 -16.22
C GLU A 253 -37.88 5.40 -15.40
N GLN A 254 -37.33 4.34 -16.01
CA GLN A 254 -36.34 3.48 -15.35
C GLN A 254 -35.01 4.20 -15.09
N TYR A 255 -34.56 5.05 -16.02
CA TYR A 255 -33.35 5.85 -15.87
C TYR A 255 -33.49 6.85 -14.72
N GLU A 256 -34.65 7.52 -14.64
CA GLU A 256 -34.91 8.48 -13.58
C GLU A 256 -35.01 7.79 -12.21
N ALA A 257 -35.66 6.62 -12.14
CA ALA A 257 -35.72 5.84 -10.90
C ALA A 257 -34.33 5.45 -10.38
N GLU A 258 -33.43 4.97 -11.26
CA GLU A 258 -32.06 4.63 -10.86
C GLU A 258 -31.23 5.88 -10.54
N ARG A 259 -31.40 6.99 -11.29
CA ARG A 259 -30.75 8.27 -10.98
C ARG A 259 -31.11 8.77 -9.59
N LEU A 260 -32.39 8.72 -9.21
CA LEU A 260 -32.87 9.10 -7.89
C LEU A 260 -32.30 8.19 -6.80
N ARG A 261 -32.20 6.88 -7.06
CA ARG A 261 -31.63 5.92 -6.11
C ARG A 261 -30.13 6.14 -5.89
N ILE A 262 -29.37 6.36 -6.97
CA ILE A 262 -27.95 6.74 -6.88
C ILE A 262 -27.80 8.01 -6.05
N SER A 263 -28.59 9.05 -6.36
CA SER A 263 -28.55 10.35 -5.67
C SER A 263 -28.91 10.25 -4.19
N TYR A 264 -29.85 9.36 -3.82
CA TYR A 264 -30.19 9.07 -2.43
C TYR A 264 -28.97 8.51 -1.66
N HIS A 265 -28.34 7.46 -2.19
CA HIS A 265 -27.18 6.84 -1.54
C HIS A 265 -25.97 7.77 -1.50
N GLN A 266 -25.75 8.59 -2.52
CA GLN A 266 -24.69 9.61 -2.53
C GLN A 266 -24.84 10.61 -1.39
N ARG A 267 -26.04 11.19 -1.21
CA ARG A 267 -26.33 12.13 -0.13
C ARG A 267 -26.11 11.50 1.25
N ARG A 268 -26.68 10.30 1.46
CA ARG A 268 -26.52 9.56 2.72
C ARG A 268 -25.06 9.25 3.04
N ASN A 269 -24.29 8.81 2.04
CA ASN A 269 -22.87 8.51 2.22
C ASN A 269 -22.04 9.76 2.51
N ALA A 270 -22.37 10.89 1.86
CA ALA A 270 -21.74 12.18 2.13
C ALA A 270 -22.00 12.66 3.55
N GLU A 271 -23.23 12.57 4.04
CA GLU A 271 -23.60 12.91 5.42
C GLU A 271 -22.85 12.04 6.44
N ALA A 272 -22.90 10.71 6.26
CA ALA A 272 -22.17 9.78 7.13
C ALA A 272 -20.65 10.08 7.14
N SER A 273 -20.07 10.37 5.97
CA SER A 273 -18.66 10.77 5.83
C SER A 273 -18.35 12.07 6.59
N ARG A 274 -19.21 13.09 6.49
CA ARG A 274 -19.06 14.36 7.24
C ARG A 274 -19.11 14.11 8.75
N CYS A 275 -20.06 13.32 9.23
CA CYS A 275 -20.17 12.97 10.65
C CYS A 275 -18.94 12.20 11.16
N HIS A 276 -18.50 11.17 10.44
CA HIS A 276 -17.31 10.41 10.81
C HIS A 276 -16.05 11.27 10.80
N ARG A 277 -15.89 12.13 9.79
CA ARG A 277 -14.76 13.06 9.70
C ARG A 277 -14.75 14.05 10.85
N LYS A 278 -15.91 14.62 11.22
CA LYS A 278 -16.03 15.53 12.38
C LYS A 278 -15.59 14.82 13.66
N LYS A 279 -16.09 13.60 13.91
CA LYS A 279 -15.69 12.80 15.07
C LYS A 279 -14.19 12.53 15.08
N ARG A 280 -13.62 12.09 13.96
CA ARG A 280 -12.18 11.77 13.89
C ARG A 280 -11.28 12.99 14.08
N ILE A 281 -11.71 14.17 13.60
CA ILE A 281 -10.99 15.41 13.85
C ILE A 281 -11.03 15.76 15.34
N ALA A 282 -12.18 15.63 16.00
CA ALA A 282 -12.30 15.81 17.44
C ALA A 282 -11.37 14.85 18.21
N ASP A 283 -11.40 13.55 17.88
CA ASP A 283 -10.49 12.55 18.46
C ASP A 283 -9.00 12.94 18.30
N CYS A 284 -8.63 13.61 17.19
CA CYS A 284 -7.26 14.09 17.00
C CYS A 284 -6.95 15.29 17.89
N HIS A 285 -7.88 16.24 18.01
CA HIS A 285 -7.72 17.39 18.90
C HIS A 285 -7.62 16.99 20.36
N ASP A 286 -8.37 15.99 20.80
CA ASP A 286 -8.28 15.42 22.16
C ASP A 286 -6.90 14.82 22.44
N LEU A 287 -6.22 14.33 21.40
CA LEU A 287 -4.82 13.86 21.47
C LEU A 287 -3.79 14.99 21.35
N GLY A 288 -4.22 16.26 21.30
CA GLY A 288 -3.36 17.43 21.09
C GLY A 288 -2.78 17.51 19.68
N ILE A 289 -3.45 16.92 18.70
CA ILE A 289 -2.99 16.83 17.31
C ILE A 289 -3.92 17.64 16.41
N ASP A 290 -3.39 18.65 15.72
CA ASP A 290 -4.11 19.36 14.66
C ASP A 290 -3.83 18.71 13.27
N PRO A 291 -4.80 18.01 12.65
CA PRO A 291 -4.63 17.39 11.34
C PRO A 291 -4.37 18.38 10.19
N GLY A 292 -4.72 19.66 10.37
CA GLY A 292 -4.53 20.72 9.37
C GLY A 292 -3.07 21.17 9.25
N GLN A 293 -2.30 21.10 10.34
CA GLN A 293 -0.90 21.51 10.39
C GLN A 293 0.10 20.38 10.10
N ILE A 294 -0.38 19.13 10.05
CA ILE A 294 0.47 17.97 9.78
C ILE A 294 0.81 17.87 8.29
N LYS A 295 2.07 17.51 8.01
CA LYS A 295 2.57 17.25 6.65
C LYS A 295 1.75 16.13 5.98
N SER A 296 1.05 16.47 4.90
CA SER A 296 0.42 15.48 4.02
C SER A 296 1.47 14.68 3.25
N VAL A 297 1.19 13.40 3.07
CA VAL A 297 1.96 12.48 2.21
C VAL A 297 1.57 12.64 0.75
N GLU A 298 0.30 12.92 0.49
CA GLU A 298 -0.15 13.25 -0.86
C GLU A 298 0.35 14.65 -1.24
N PRO A 299 0.84 14.85 -2.47
CA PRO A 299 1.19 16.18 -2.94
C PRO A 299 -0.04 17.08 -2.84
N LYS A 300 0.16 18.36 -2.51
CA LYS A 300 -0.90 19.36 -2.70
C LYS A 300 -1.27 19.31 -4.17
N SER A 301 -2.55 19.09 -4.48
CA SER A 301 -3.05 19.21 -5.85
C SER A 301 -2.60 20.56 -6.37
N ALA A 302 -1.82 20.55 -7.45
CA ALA A 302 -1.44 21.75 -8.18
C ALA A 302 -2.64 22.27 -8.97
#